data_AF-A0A4Q2Y8U6-F1
#
_entry.id   AF-A0A4Q2Y8U6-F1
#
_cell.length_a   1.000
_cell.length_b   1.000
_cell.length_c   1.000
_cell.angle_alpha   90.00
_cell.angle_beta   90.00
_cell.angle_gamma   90.00
#
_symmetry.space_group_name_H-M   'P 1'
#
loop_
_entity.id
_entity.type
_entity.pdbx_description
1 polymer ?
#
loop_
_entity_poly.entity_id
_entity_poly.type
_entity_poly.pdbx_seq_one_letter_code
_entity_poly.pdbx_strand_id
1 'polypeptide(L)'
;MKPFSLVNPGSWRRMGDAGELIDEGYDALMGWEYNPWRKIRTGESLDLGGHLGSLRQSDRPEDKAEVERLEKLGREWYERILARYPDLAQAGDKEVPLKENGFQQWSELVKRLREEKKDSLFEKPFSREMEDSFRKQTPQDPAEVREWVSENRARIDEIRAIGLLPGQSAQGIGDDERNYGFDSQGIQALVMDAQTAVADGDLDRSMESIRAANGLADHHSKIGTPTVYDTLIAAHMRSQTQNHVLSTILPALPSGQTDVAAWEALLDLKLQQPADFARTLRSEWNVRMPARLLPAMSDTRDPANPPDADHLAETYTRHMQETAKQADGMSLADYAASPKVMVPVDHLSRKAHGEAMSLGIGPAYDIRSRFVGDQELTGLTQAAFAIMKGRPVPLDPVYGLPYKWDPEKRTLALPDLPGGRKFRQKPLTVPRM
;
A
#
# COMPACT_ATOMS: atom_id res chain seq x y z
N MET A 1 15.53 2.42 -18.86
CA MET A 1 16.46 1.70 -17.96
C MET A 1 17.83 1.69 -18.61
N LYS A 2 18.92 1.97 -17.87
CA LYS A 2 20.28 1.73 -18.40
C LYS A 2 20.61 0.24 -18.21
N PRO A 3 21.09 -0.48 -19.23
CA PRO A 3 21.48 -1.87 -19.11
C PRO A 3 22.70 -2.01 -18.19
N PHE A 4 22.73 -3.09 -17.42
CA PHE A 4 23.89 -3.50 -16.63
C PHE A 4 25.12 -3.66 -17.54
N SER A 5 26.28 -3.21 -17.09
CA SER A 5 27.49 -3.19 -17.91
C SER A 5 28.71 -3.63 -17.11
N LEU A 6 29.38 -4.68 -17.59
CA LEU A 6 30.60 -5.23 -17.00
C LEU A 6 31.83 -4.29 -17.10
N VAL A 7 31.72 -3.19 -17.82
CA VAL A 7 32.81 -2.22 -18.00
C VAL A 7 32.51 -0.87 -17.33
N ASN A 8 31.37 -0.75 -16.64
CA ASN A 8 30.97 0.47 -15.96
C ASN A 8 30.65 0.20 -14.48
N PRO A 9 31.63 0.34 -13.56
CA PRO A 9 31.47 0.14 -12.11
C PRO A 9 30.34 0.99 -11.49
N GLY A 10 29.96 2.11 -12.12
CA GLY A 10 28.82 2.92 -11.68
C GLY A 10 27.47 2.19 -11.79
N SER A 11 27.37 1.18 -12.66
CA SER A 11 26.18 0.30 -12.74
C SER A 11 26.15 -0.77 -11.63
N TRP A 12 27.21 -0.90 -10.84
CA TRP A 12 27.44 -1.97 -9.85
C TRP A 12 27.10 -1.49 -8.43
N ARG A 13 27.03 -0.17 -8.21
CA ARG A 13 26.64 0.47 -6.92
C ARG A 13 25.25 0.09 -6.41
N ARG A 14 24.39 -0.56 -7.22
CA ARG A 14 23.08 -1.08 -6.77
C ARG A 14 23.16 -2.45 -6.09
N MET A 15 24.27 -3.18 -6.22
CA MET A 15 24.53 -4.41 -5.48
C MET A 15 25.49 -4.05 -4.34
N GLY A 16 24.94 -3.73 -3.18
CA GLY A 16 25.63 -3.13 -2.03
C GLY A 16 26.79 -3.93 -1.41
N ASP A 17 27.29 -4.99 -2.04
CA ASP A 17 28.26 -5.92 -1.46
C ASP A 17 29.34 -6.45 -2.42
N ALA A 18 29.32 -6.11 -3.72
CA ALA A 18 30.20 -6.72 -4.72
C ALA A 18 31.59 -6.06 -4.87
N GLY A 19 31.79 -4.86 -4.32
CA GLY A 19 32.98 -4.04 -4.59
C GLY A 19 34.28 -4.58 -3.97
N GLU A 20 34.22 -5.10 -2.75
CA GLU A 20 35.41 -5.51 -1.98
C GLU A 20 35.88 -6.94 -2.29
N LEU A 21 34.97 -7.84 -2.66
CA LEU A 21 35.32 -9.23 -3.04
C LEU A 21 36.02 -9.33 -4.41
N ILE A 22 35.94 -8.29 -5.22
CA ILE A 22 36.63 -8.22 -6.52
C ILE A 22 38.13 -7.96 -6.32
N ASP A 23 38.51 -7.27 -5.24
CA ASP A 23 39.92 -6.99 -4.92
C ASP A 23 40.70 -8.28 -4.56
N GLU A 24 40.00 -9.34 -4.13
CA GLU A 24 40.58 -10.66 -3.83
C GLU A 24 40.59 -11.62 -5.04
N GLY A 25 40.02 -11.20 -6.18
CA GLY A 25 40.02 -11.93 -7.43
C GLY A 25 38.71 -12.68 -7.74
N TYR A 26 38.37 -12.72 -9.03
CA TYR A 26 37.11 -13.30 -9.55
C TYR A 26 36.93 -14.78 -9.18
N ASP A 27 38.01 -15.55 -9.12
CA ASP A 27 37.95 -16.98 -8.78
C ASP A 27 37.64 -17.24 -7.29
N ALA A 28 38.08 -16.34 -6.38
CA ALA A 28 37.75 -16.44 -4.95
C ALA A 28 36.26 -16.16 -4.72
N LEU A 29 35.75 -15.12 -5.38
CA LEU A 29 34.34 -14.75 -5.36
C LEU A 29 33.44 -15.82 -6.02
N MET A 30 33.91 -16.48 -7.08
CA MET A 30 33.18 -17.56 -7.75
C MET A 30 33.24 -18.90 -7.01
N GLY A 31 34.34 -19.18 -6.29
CA GLY A 31 34.56 -20.39 -5.49
C GLY A 31 34.00 -20.34 -4.08
N TRP A 32 33.53 -19.17 -3.61
CA TRP A 32 32.93 -19.01 -2.30
C TRP A 32 31.63 -19.82 -2.16
N GLU A 33 31.51 -20.64 -1.11
CA GLU A 33 30.33 -21.47 -0.86
C GLU A 33 29.02 -20.66 -0.71
N TYR A 34 29.14 -19.40 -0.30
CA TYR A 34 28.03 -18.46 -0.14
C TYR A 34 27.89 -17.47 -1.31
N ASN A 35 28.52 -17.74 -2.45
CA ASN A 35 28.46 -16.89 -3.63
C ASN A 35 26.99 -16.66 -4.07
N PRO A 36 26.50 -15.41 -4.05
CA PRO A 36 25.12 -15.09 -4.43
C PRO A 36 24.82 -15.46 -5.90
N TRP A 37 25.81 -15.45 -6.80
CA TRP A 37 25.63 -15.84 -8.20
C TRP A 37 25.51 -17.35 -8.44
N ARG A 38 25.99 -18.17 -7.51
CA ARG A 38 25.78 -19.63 -7.58
C ARG A 38 24.32 -19.98 -7.26
N LYS A 39 23.73 -19.29 -6.29
CA LYS A 39 22.34 -19.49 -5.82
C LYS A 39 21.29 -18.89 -6.75
N ILE A 40 21.59 -17.73 -7.36
CA ILE A 40 20.77 -17.15 -8.45
C ILE A 40 20.66 -18.13 -9.64
N ARG A 41 21.71 -18.93 -9.91
CA ARG A 41 21.73 -19.90 -11.02
C ARG A 41 21.01 -21.22 -10.69
N THR A 42 20.86 -21.58 -9.41
CA THR A 42 20.12 -22.77 -8.96
C THR A 42 18.64 -22.51 -8.68
N GLY A 43 18.21 -21.25 -8.68
CA GLY A 43 16.83 -20.87 -8.39
C GLY A 43 16.49 -20.86 -6.90
N GLU A 44 17.49 -20.99 -6.02
CA GLU A 44 17.29 -20.83 -4.57
C GLU A 44 17.13 -19.34 -4.25
N SER A 45 16.00 -18.98 -3.64
CA SER A 45 15.77 -17.61 -3.17
C SER A 45 16.85 -17.22 -2.16
N LEU A 46 17.49 -16.08 -2.38
CA LEU A 46 18.49 -15.49 -1.48
C LEU A 46 17.86 -14.65 -0.38
N ASP A 47 16.53 -14.51 -0.40
CA ASP A 47 15.80 -13.67 0.52
C ASP A 47 15.43 -14.47 1.78
N LEU A 48 15.51 -13.83 2.94
CA LEU A 48 15.07 -14.43 4.21
C LEU A 48 13.64 -15.00 4.09
N GLY A 49 13.46 -16.28 4.40
CA GLY A 49 12.19 -16.98 4.30
C GLY A 49 11.94 -17.64 2.94
N GLY A 50 12.91 -17.59 2.02
CA GLY A 50 12.83 -18.25 0.73
C GLY A 50 12.64 -19.77 0.83
N HIS A 51 13.32 -20.41 1.79
CA HIS A 51 13.13 -21.84 2.05
C HIS A 51 11.74 -22.13 2.62
N LEU A 52 11.30 -21.37 3.63
CA LEU A 52 9.93 -21.47 4.17
C LEU A 52 8.85 -21.30 3.09
N GLY A 53 9.02 -20.34 2.17
CA GLY A 53 8.12 -20.14 1.03
C GLY A 53 8.07 -21.35 0.10
N SER A 54 9.23 -21.99 -0.14
CA SER A 54 9.31 -23.22 -0.94
C SER A 54 8.60 -24.40 -0.25
N LEU A 55 8.77 -24.54 1.07
CA LEU A 55 8.06 -25.55 1.86
C LEU A 55 6.54 -25.34 1.81
N ARG A 56 6.07 -24.09 1.91
CA ARG A 56 4.64 -23.75 1.81
C ARG A 56 4.03 -24.14 0.47
N GLN A 57 4.78 -24.03 -0.62
CA GLN A 57 4.35 -24.42 -1.97
C GLN A 57 4.43 -25.92 -2.24
N SER A 58 5.17 -26.68 -1.43
CA SER A 58 5.31 -28.12 -1.59
C SER A 58 4.06 -28.88 -1.14
N ASP A 59 3.66 -29.91 -1.89
CA ASP A 59 2.57 -30.82 -1.54
C ASP A 59 3.04 -31.99 -0.64
N ARG A 60 4.34 -32.06 -0.33
CA ARG A 60 4.92 -33.16 0.45
C ARG A 60 4.49 -33.04 1.93
N PRO A 61 3.95 -34.10 2.55
CA PRO A 61 3.51 -34.07 3.94
C PRO A 61 4.60 -33.63 4.94
N GLU A 62 5.85 -34.03 4.69
CA GLU A 62 7.01 -33.65 5.51
C GLU A 62 7.33 -32.16 5.44
N ASP A 63 7.13 -31.53 4.28
CA ASP A 63 7.35 -30.10 4.09
C ASP A 63 6.24 -29.31 4.78
N LYS A 64 4.98 -29.79 4.70
CA LYS A 64 3.85 -29.20 5.46
C LYS A 64 4.07 -29.31 6.97
N ALA A 65 4.52 -30.46 7.47
CA ALA A 65 4.83 -30.65 8.89
C ALA A 65 5.97 -29.72 9.35
N GLU A 66 6.96 -29.48 8.49
CA GLU A 66 8.04 -28.54 8.80
C GLU A 66 7.54 -27.08 8.83
N VAL A 67 6.65 -26.68 7.91
CA VAL A 67 5.99 -25.36 7.96
C VAL A 67 5.24 -25.19 9.28
N GLU A 68 4.41 -26.15 9.67
CA GLU A 68 3.66 -26.08 10.94
C GLU A 68 4.60 -25.97 12.16
N ARG A 69 5.73 -26.68 12.13
CA ARG A 69 6.76 -26.61 13.17
C ARG A 69 7.40 -25.22 13.24
N LEU A 70 7.81 -24.66 12.10
CA LEU A 70 8.42 -23.33 12.00
C LEU A 70 7.44 -22.23 12.42
N GLU A 71 6.18 -22.33 12.02
CA GLU A 71 5.13 -21.39 12.43
C GLU A 71 4.85 -21.46 13.93
N LYS A 72 4.87 -22.67 14.52
CA LYS A 72 4.75 -22.84 15.97
C LYS A 72 5.92 -22.17 16.70
N LEU A 73 7.16 -22.39 16.25
CA LEU A 73 8.34 -21.74 16.84
C LEU A 73 8.27 -20.22 16.71
N GLY A 74 7.84 -19.72 15.55
CA GLY A 74 7.61 -18.29 15.32
C GLY A 74 6.59 -17.70 16.28
N ARG A 75 5.46 -18.39 16.54
CA ARG A 75 4.45 -17.97 17.52
C ARG A 75 4.98 -17.97 18.96
N GLU A 76 5.65 -19.03 19.39
CA GLU A 76 6.24 -19.10 20.73
C GLU A 76 7.28 -17.98 20.95
N TRP A 77 8.07 -17.69 19.92
CA TRP A 77 9.03 -16.58 19.97
C TRP A 77 8.33 -15.22 19.99
N TYR A 78 7.30 -15.03 19.17
CA TYR A 78 6.46 -13.83 19.17
C TYR A 78 5.87 -13.56 20.57
N GLU A 79 5.30 -14.57 21.22
CA GLU A 79 4.74 -14.45 22.58
C GLU A 79 5.80 -13.99 23.59
N ARG A 80 7.03 -14.52 23.50
CA ARG A 80 8.15 -14.08 24.35
C ARG A 80 8.55 -12.62 24.09
N ILE A 81 8.50 -12.16 22.85
CA ILE A 81 8.78 -10.76 22.52
C ILE A 81 7.64 -9.88 23.03
N LEU A 82 6.38 -10.25 22.77
CA LEU A 82 5.20 -9.49 23.18
C LEU A 82 5.14 -9.31 24.71
N ALA A 83 5.54 -10.33 25.47
CA ALA A 83 5.66 -10.23 26.93
C ALA A 83 6.66 -9.15 27.39
N ARG A 84 7.69 -8.85 26.59
CA ARG A 84 8.65 -7.75 26.84
C ARG A 84 8.18 -6.39 26.29
N TYR A 85 7.29 -6.41 25.31
CA TYR A 85 6.79 -5.25 24.57
C TYR A 85 5.24 -5.17 24.59
N PRO A 86 4.60 -5.09 25.77
CA PRO A 86 3.14 -5.16 25.87
C PRO A 86 2.43 -3.96 25.22
N ASP A 87 3.12 -2.83 25.00
CA ASP A 87 2.60 -1.65 24.31
C ASP A 87 2.46 -1.82 22.79
N LEU A 88 3.03 -2.89 22.23
CA LEU A 88 2.79 -3.30 20.85
C LEU A 88 1.54 -4.19 20.70
N ALA A 89 0.99 -4.73 21.79
CA ALA A 89 -0.17 -5.61 21.73
C ALA A 89 -1.37 -4.93 21.08
N GLN A 90 -2.12 -5.71 20.30
CA GLN A 90 -3.36 -5.26 19.68
C GLN A 90 -4.54 -6.13 20.07
N ALA A 91 -5.71 -5.51 20.10
CA ALA A 91 -6.96 -6.25 20.08
C ALA A 91 -7.07 -6.96 18.72
N GLY A 92 -7.50 -8.23 18.76
CA GLY A 92 -7.76 -8.97 17.53
C GLY A 92 -8.89 -8.36 16.71
N ASP A 93 -9.03 -8.86 15.49
CA ASP A 93 -10.11 -8.46 14.58
C ASP A 93 -11.49 -8.77 15.17
N LYS A 94 -12.45 -7.88 14.94
CA LYS A 94 -13.84 -8.06 15.38
C LYS A 94 -14.54 -9.07 14.49
N GLU A 95 -15.49 -9.80 15.05
CA GLU A 95 -16.35 -10.67 14.26
C GLU A 95 -17.38 -9.86 13.47
N VAL A 96 -17.43 -10.12 12.16
CA VAL A 96 -18.41 -9.58 11.23
C VAL A 96 -18.99 -10.75 10.44
N PRO A 97 -20.32 -10.93 10.41
CA PRO A 97 -20.93 -12.00 9.63
C PRO A 97 -20.50 -11.96 8.16
N LEU A 98 -20.21 -13.12 7.56
CA LEU A 98 -19.72 -13.23 6.17
C LEU A 98 -20.53 -12.38 5.16
N LYS A 99 -21.86 -12.42 5.26
CA LYS A 99 -22.79 -11.68 4.39
C LYS A 99 -22.65 -10.14 4.49
N GLU A 100 -22.07 -9.65 5.58
CA GLU A 100 -21.85 -8.23 5.86
C GLU A 100 -20.37 -7.82 5.77
N ASN A 101 -19.45 -8.80 5.67
CA ASN A 101 -18.00 -8.58 5.63
C ASN A 101 -17.53 -8.34 4.20
N GLY A 102 -17.42 -7.08 3.81
CA GLY A 102 -16.98 -6.67 2.48
C GLY A 102 -15.53 -7.01 2.18
N PHE A 103 -14.63 -7.00 3.17
CA PHE A 103 -13.24 -7.43 2.95
C PHE A 103 -13.15 -8.91 2.56
N GLN A 104 -13.91 -9.76 3.25
CA GLN A 104 -13.93 -11.19 2.95
C GLN A 104 -14.57 -11.47 1.59
N GLN A 105 -15.74 -10.90 1.31
CA GLN A 105 -16.40 -11.10 0.00
C GLN A 105 -15.56 -10.58 -1.16
N TRP A 106 -14.85 -9.46 -0.96
CA TRP A 106 -13.91 -8.94 -1.95
C TRP A 106 -12.74 -9.90 -2.18
N SER A 107 -12.14 -10.41 -1.11
CA SER A 107 -11.01 -11.34 -1.18
C SER A 107 -11.40 -12.67 -1.85
N GLU A 108 -12.58 -13.20 -1.52
CA GLU A 108 -13.17 -14.39 -2.15
C GLU A 108 -13.46 -14.17 -3.64
N LEU A 109 -14.02 -13.00 -4.00
CA LEU A 109 -14.26 -12.63 -5.40
C LEU A 109 -12.95 -12.61 -6.19
N VAL A 110 -11.92 -11.91 -5.70
CA VAL A 110 -10.63 -11.79 -6.40
C VAL A 110 -9.93 -13.14 -6.49
N LYS A 111 -9.96 -13.95 -5.43
CA LYS A 111 -9.41 -15.31 -5.41
C LYS A 111 -10.08 -16.19 -6.48
N ARG A 112 -11.41 -16.29 -6.45
CA ARG A 112 -12.20 -17.05 -7.43
C ARG A 112 -11.86 -16.64 -8.86
N LEU A 113 -11.81 -15.33 -9.13
CA LEU A 113 -11.57 -14.84 -10.48
C LEU A 113 -10.14 -15.09 -10.95
N ARG A 114 -9.13 -14.99 -10.08
CA ARG A 114 -7.74 -15.28 -10.44
C ARG A 114 -7.50 -16.78 -10.68
N GLU A 115 -8.21 -17.64 -9.96
CA GLU A 115 -8.18 -19.08 -10.16
C GLU A 115 -8.82 -19.47 -11.51
N GLU A 116 -9.91 -18.79 -11.91
CA GLU A 116 -10.57 -18.99 -13.21
C GLU A 116 -9.82 -18.34 -14.38
N LYS A 117 -9.32 -17.11 -14.17
CA LYS A 117 -8.66 -16.25 -15.17
C LYS A 117 -7.47 -15.53 -14.52
N LYS A 118 -6.27 -16.00 -14.84
CA LYS A 118 -5.02 -15.55 -14.18
C LYS A 118 -4.78 -14.04 -14.19
N ASP A 119 -5.28 -13.32 -15.21
CA ASP A 119 -4.79 -11.96 -15.52
C ASP A 119 -5.87 -10.85 -15.45
N SER A 120 -7.16 -11.14 -15.19
CA SER A 120 -8.20 -10.08 -15.11
C SER A 120 -9.42 -10.47 -14.28
N LEU A 121 -10.00 -9.48 -13.60
CA LEU A 121 -11.31 -9.61 -12.92
C LEU A 121 -12.51 -9.59 -13.90
N PHE A 122 -12.28 -9.22 -15.15
CA PHE A 122 -13.33 -8.87 -16.10
C PHE A 122 -13.35 -9.83 -17.30
N GLU A 123 -14.50 -9.91 -17.98
CA GLU A 123 -14.65 -10.78 -19.15
C GLU A 123 -13.91 -10.20 -20.36
N LYS A 124 -14.12 -8.91 -20.62
CA LYS A 124 -13.29 -8.12 -21.50
C LYS A 124 -12.22 -7.42 -20.66
N PRO A 125 -10.93 -7.75 -20.82
CA PRO A 125 -9.87 -7.04 -20.12
C PRO A 125 -9.83 -5.58 -20.57
N PHE A 126 -9.14 -4.73 -19.81
CA PHE A 126 -8.85 -3.37 -20.27
C PHE A 126 -8.02 -3.39 -21.55
N SER A 127 -8.28 -2.43 -22.44
CA SER A 127 -7.34 -2.14 -23.51
C SER A 127 -6.06 -1.52 -22.94
N ARG A 128 -4.96 -1.58 -23.69
CA ARG A 128 -3.70 -0.94 -23.29
C ARG A 128 -3.87 0.56 -23.16
N GLU A 129 -4.73 1.14 -23.99
CA GLU A 129 -5.07 2.56 -24.00
C GLU A 129 -5.79 2.95 -22.71
N MET A 130 -6.77 2.15 -22.25
CA MET A 130 -7.43 2.37 -20.96
C MET A 130 -6.45 2.27 -19.78
N GLU A 131 -5.62 1.22 -19.75
CA GLU A 131 -4.58 1.05 -18.71
C GLU A 131 -3.61 2.22 -18.68
N ASP A 132 -3.15 2.65 -19.86
CA ASP A 132 -2.29 3.81 -20.01
C ASP A 132 -2.96 5.09 -19.52
N SER A 133 -4.27 5.23 -19.76
CA SER A 133 -5.01 6.39 -19.35
C SER A 133 -5.12 6.49 -17.83
N PHE A 134 -5.39 5.37 -17.14
CA PHE A 134 -5.36 5.34 -15.68
C PHE A 134 -3.96 5.63 -15.13
N ARG A 135 -2.93 5.02 -15.72
CA ARG A 135 -1.54 5.18 -15.27
C ARG A 135 -1.03 6.62 -15.47
N LYS A 136 -1.36 7.24 -16.60
CA LYS A 136 -0.91 8.59 -16.96
C LYS A 136 -1.84 9.69 -16.44
N GLN A 137 -3.04 9.32 -15.97
CA GLN A 137 -4.13 10.21 -15.59
C GLN A 137 -4.56 11.10 -16.77
N THR A 138 -4.76 10.49 -17.94
CA THR A 138 -5.26 11.19 -19.13
C THR A 138 -6.76 10.93 -19.32
N PRO A 139 -7.46 11.78 -20.10
CA PRO A 139 -8.84 11.51 -20.48
C PRO A 139 -8.96 10.21 -21.29
N GLN A 140 -10.00 9.42 -21.00
CA GLN A 140 -10.35 8.19 -21.73
C GLN A 140 -11.32 8.49 -22.87
N ASP A 141 -11.36 7.64 -23.89
CA ASP A 141 -12.38 7.70 -24.95
C ASP A 141 -13.77 7.33 -24.36
N PRO A 142 -14.75 8.26 -24.35
CA PRO A 142 -16.07 7.99 -23.79
C PRO A 142 -16.84 6.87 -24.50
N ALA A 143 -16.59 6.61 -25.78
CA ALA A 143 -17.25 5.53 -26.52
C ALA A 143 -16.70 4.17 -26.09
N GLU A 144 -15.37 4.06 -26.01
CA GLU A 144 -14.67 2.86 -25.57
C GLU A 144 -15.04 2.49 -24.13
N VAL A 145 -15.07 3.49 -23.23
CA VAL A 145 -15.49 3.30 -21.84
C VAL A 145 -16.93 2.81 -21.78
N ARG A 146 -17.86 3.43 -22.52
CA ARG A 146 -19.27 3.00 -22.51
C ARG A 146 -19.45 1.56 -22.97
N GLU A 147 -18.78 1.18 -24.06
CA GLU A 147 -18.82 -0.19 -24.57
C GLU A 147 -18.28 -1.17 -23.51
N TRP A 148 -17.10 -0.90 -22.95
CA TRP A 148 -16.48 -1.78 -21.95
C TRP A 148 -17.33 -1.93 -20.67
N VAL A 149 -17.88 -0.82 -20.18
CA VAL A 149 -18.73 -0.80 -18.97
C VAL A 149 -20.05 -1.55 -19.25
N SER A 150 -20.59 -1.46 -20.47
CA SER A 150 -21.80 -2.22 -20.85
C SER A 150 -21.56 -3.73 -20.88
N GLU A 151 -20.42 -4.18 -21.41
CA GLU A 151 -20.07 -5.60 -21.49
C GLU A 151 -19.75 -6.22 -20.13
N ASN A 152 -19.18 -5.43 -19.21
CA ASN A 152 -18.80 -5.91 -17.88
C ASN A 152 -19.84 -5.57 -16.79
N ARG A 153 -21.06 -5.20 -17.18
CA ARG A 153 -22.11 -4.69 -16.29
C ARG A 153 -22.32 -5.55 -15.04
N ALA A 154 -22.55 -6.84 -15.23
CA ALA A 154 -22.84 -7.76 -14.15
C ALA A 154 -21.69 -7.84 -13.12
N ARG A 155 -20.44 -7.82 -13.59
CA ARG A 155 -19.27 -7.81 -12.71
C ARG A 155 -19.16 -6.50 -11.95
N ILE A 156 -19.36 -5.37 -12.63
CA ILE A 156 -19.35 -4.04 -11.99
C ILE A 156 -20.41 -3.97 -10.89
N ASP A 157 -21.61 -4.51 -11.14
CA ASP A 157 -22.70 -4.50 -10.17
C ASP A 157 -22.40 -5.39 -8.95
N GLU A 158 -21.76 -6.55 -9.13
CA GLU A 158 -21.27 -7.40 -8.03
C GLU A 158 -20.19 -6.67 -7.20
N ILE A 159 -19.22 -6.04 -7.86
CA ILE A 159 -18.17 -5.25 -7.19
C ILE A 159 -18.79 -4.07 -6.43
N ARG A 160 -19.78 -3.39 -7.02
CA ARG A 160 -20.50 -2.29 -6.37
C ARG A 160 -21.22 -2.78 -5.12
N ALA A 161 -21.92 -3.92 -5.20
CA ALA A 161 -22.61 -4.51 -4.06
C ALA A 161 -21.66 -4.82 -2.91
N ILE A 162 -20.47 -5.39 -3.19
CA ILE A 162 -19.44 -5.65 -2.17
C ILE A 162 -18.91 -4.34 -1.57
N GLY A 163 -18.60 -3.35 -2.40
CA GLY A 163 -18.15 -2.03 -1.96
C GLY A 163 -19.16 -1.30 -1.08
N LEU A 164 -20.45 -1.62 -1.19
CA LEU A 164 -21.51 -1.02 -0.36
C LEU A 164 -21.81 -1.79 0.94
N LEU A 165 -21.14 -2.92 1.20
CA LEU A 165 -21.33 -3.66 2.44
C LEU A 165 -20.89 -2.83 3.66
N PRO A 166 -21.61 -2.93 4.79
CA PRO A 166 -21.40 -2.04 5.94
C PRO A 166 -20.28 -2.49 6.88
N GLY A 167 -19.84 -3.74 6.78
CA GLY A 167 -18.88 -4.36 7.69
C GLY A 167 -17.60 -4.78 6.98
N GLN A 168 -16.51 -4.82 7.74
CA GLN A 168 -15.22 -5.30 7.28
C GLN A 168 -14.44 -5.87 8.44
N SER A 169 -13.87 -7.04 8.23
CA SER A 169 -13.01 -7.72 9.21
C SER A 169 -12.09 -8.68 8.49
N ALA A 170 -10.86 -8.78 8.98
CA ALA A 170 -9.91 -9.78 8.51
C ALA A 170 -9.79 -10.99 9.46
N GLN A 171 -10.74 -11.13 10.39
CA GLN A 171 -10.82 -12.30 11.26
C GLN A 171 -10.96 -13.57 10.42
N GLY A 172 -10.12 -14.57 10.72
CA GLY A 172 -10.15 -15.87 10.03
C GLY A 172 -9.50 -15.87 8.65
N ILE A 173 -9.03 -14.71 8.15
CA ILE A 173 -8.32 -14.61 6.87
C ILE A 173 -6.81 -14.67 7.13
N GLY A 174 -6.17 -15.68 6.55
CA GLY A 174 -4.72 -15.86 6.64
C GLY A 174 -3.93 -14.77 5.91
N ASP A 175 -2.68 -14.55 6.30
CA ASP A 175 -1.81 -13.53 5.72
C ASP A 175 -1.64 -13.62 4.19
N ASP A 176 -1.57 -14.83 3.65
CA ASP A 176 -1.46 -15.02 2.21
C ASP A 176 -2.75 -14.60 1.51
N GLU A 177 -3.90 -14.88 2.11
CA GLU A 177 -5.23 -14.49 1.62
C GLU A 177 -5.45 -12.97 1.68
N ARG A 178 -4.90 -12.29 2.70
CA ARG A 178 -4.93 -10.82 2.79
C ARG A 178 -4.24 -10.14 1.59
N ASN A 179 -3.20 -10.76 1.01
CA ASN A 179 -2.52 -10.19 -0.16
C ASN A 179 -3.35 -10.29 -1.45
N TYR A 180 -4.30 -11.23 -1.56
CA TYR A 180 -5.11 -11.39 -2.77
C TYR A 180 -6.14 -10.27 -2.94
N GLY A 181 -6.52 -9.59 -1.86
CA GLY A 181 -7.52 -8.53 -1.90
C GLY A 181 -7.10 -7.28 -2.68
N PHE A 182 -5.83 -7.08 -3.05
CA PHE A 182 -5.49 -5.89 -3.84
C PHE A 182 -5.73 -6.11 -5.33
N ASP A 183 -6.67 -5.35 -5.89
CA ASP A 183 -6.87 -5.26 -7.33
C ASP A 183 -7.36 -3.86 -7.73
N SER A 184 -6.54 -3.12 -8.49
CA SER A 184 -6.91 -1.78 -8.94
C SER A 184 -8.03 -1.78 -9.99
N GLN A 185 -8.27 -2.92 -10.67
CA GLN A 185 -9.27 -2.99 -11.73
C GLN A 185 -10.68 -2.79 -11.17
N GLY A 186 -10.95 -3.20 -9.93
CA GLY A 186 -12.24 -2.99 -9.27
C GLY A 186 -12.59 -1.50 -9.11
N ILE A 187 -11.67 -0.71 -8.58
CA ILE A 187 -11.84 0.75 -8.45
C ILE A 187 -11.95 1.41 -9.82
N GLN A 188 -11.09 1.02 -10.76
CA GLN A 188 -11.09 1.54 -12.13
C GLN A 188 -12.44 1.32 -12.82
N ALA A 189 -13.04 0.14 -12.65
CA ALA A 189 -14.36 -0.18 -13.18
C ALA A 189 -15.48 0.66 -12.55
N LEU A 190 -15.45 0.87 -11.22
CA LEU A 190 -16.44 1.70 -10.53
C LEU A 190 -16.36 3.17 -10.95
N VAL A 191 -15.15 3.73 -11.13
CA VAL A 191 -15.04 5.13 -11.57
C VAL A 191 -15.45 5.32 -13.05
N MET A 192 -15.19 4.33 -13.92
CA MET A 192 -15.70 4.34 -15.30
C MET A 192 -17.22 4.21 -15.38
N ASP A 193 -17.81 3.39 -14.50
CA ASP A 193 -19.26 3.31 -14.36
C ASP A 193 -19.84 4.65 -13.89
N ALA A 194 -19.18 5.30 -12.92
CA ALA A 194 -19.59 6.62 -12.45
C ALA A 194 -19.52 7.69 -13.55
N GLN A 195 -18.46 7.68 -14.37
CA GLN A 195 -18.32 8.56 -15.53
C GLN A 195 -19.42 8.30 -16.57
N THR A 196 -19.70 7.03 -16.87
CA THR A 196 -20.74 6.65 -17.83
C THR A 196 -22.12 7.09 -17.35
N ALA A 197 -22.42 6.86 -16.07
CA ALA A 197 -23.69 7.27 -15.47
C ALA A 197 -23.90 8.78 -15.53
N VAL A 198 -22.86 9.59 -15.30
CA VAL A 198 -22.93 11.05 -15.49
C VAL A 198 -23.23 11.42 -16.95
N ALA A 199 -22.57 10.77 -17.91
CA ALA A 199 -22.82 11.02 -19.33
C ALA A 199 -24.25 10.68 -19.77
N ASP A 200 -24.90 9.74 -19.07
CA ASP A 200 -26.27 9.31 -19.30
C ASP A 200 -27.30 10.08 -18.44
N GLY A 201 -26.85 11.01 -17.59
CA GLY A 201 -27.70 11.82 -16.71
C GLY A 201 -28.16 11.12 -15.42
N ASP A 202 -27.59 9.96 -15.09
CA ASP A 202 -27.87 9.17 -13.89
C ASP A 202 -26.88 9.52 -12.77
N LEU A 203 -27.13 10.63 -12.08
CA LEU A 203 -26.27 11.11 -11.00
C LEU A 203 -26.30 10.20 -9.77
N ASP A 204 -27.45 9.60 -9.46
CA ASP A 204 -27.61 8.72 -8.29
C ASP A 204 -26.71 7.49 -8.41
N ARG A 205 -26.70 6.86 -9.58
CA ARG A 205 -25.80 5.74 -9.87
C ARG A 205 -24.34 6.17 -9.86
N SER A 206 -24.03 7.34 -10.41
CA SER A 206 -22.66 7.86 -10.38
C SER A 206 -22.14 8.00 -8.95
N MET A 207 -22.95 8.61 -8.08
CA MET A 207 -22.61 8.78 -6.67
C MET A 207 -22.56 7.43 -5.93
N GLU A 208 -23.44 6.48 -6.26
CA GLU A 208 -23.41 5.13 -5.68
C GLU A 208 -22.13 4.38 -6.05
N SER A 209 -21.67 4.45 -7.30
CA SER A 209 -20.43 3.82 -7.74
C SER A 209 -19.19 4.44 -7.07
N ILE A 210 -19.18 5.76 -6.85
CA ILE A 210 -18.12 6.41 -6.06
C ILE A 210 -18.19 6.02 -4.58
N ARG A 211 -19.40 5.87 -4.01
CA ARG A 211 -19.58 5.36 -2.64
C ARG A 211 -18.99 3.95 -2.51
N ALA A 212 -19.29 3.07 -3.47
CA ALA A 212 -18.77 1.71 -3.49
C ALA A 212 -17.23 1.70 -3.64
N ALA A 213 -16.66 2.59 -4.45
CA ALA A 213 -15.21 2.69 -4.60
C ALA A 213 -14.52 3.09 -3.29
N ASN A 214 -15.09 4.06 -2.56
CA ASN A 214 -14.61 4.42 -1.22
C ASN A 214 -14.82 3.28 -0.21
N GLY A 215 -15.91 2.53 -0.31
CA GLY A 215 -16.17 1.36 0.52
C GLY A 215 -15.18 0.22 0.29
N LEU A 216 -14.75 -0.05 -0.95
CA LEU A 216 -13.65 -0.98 -1.21
C LEU A 216 -12.34 -0.53 -0.55
N ALA A 217 -12.03 0.76 -0.55
CA ALA A 217 -10.87 1.28 0.17
C ALA A 217 -11.00 1.14 1.71
N ASP A 218 -12.20 1.32 2.23
CA ASP A 218 -12.52 1.08 3.65
C ASP A 218 -12.37 -0.39 4.02
N HIS A 219 -12.76 -1.30 3.12
CA HIS A 219 -12.57 -2.75 3.29
C HIS A 219 -11.12 -3.16 3.40
N HIS A 220 -10.14 -2.33 3.04
CA HIS A 220 -8.73 -2.57 3.35
C HIS A 220 -8.29 -1.88 4.65
N SER A 221 -8.65 -0.62 4.82
CA SER A 221 -8.11 0.21 5.91
C SER A 221 -8.85 0.09 7.25
N LYS A 222 -10.03 -0.53 7.29
CA LYS A 222 -10.87 -0.61 8.50
C LYS A 222 -11.13 -2.04 8.99
N ILE A 223 -10.31 -3.01 8.59
CA ILE A 223 -10.47 -4.45 8.86
C ILE A 223 -10.23 -4.91 10.31
N GLY A 224 -9.98 -3.98 11.23
CA GLY A 224 -9.57 -4.28 12.61
C GLY A 224 -8.08 -4.02 12.80
N THR A 225 -7.23 -4.89 12.26
CA THR A 225 -5.76 -4.77 12.29
C THR A 225 -5.18 -4.53 10.89
N PRO A 226 -5.43 -3.37 10.25
CA PRO A 226 -4.89 -3.08 8.93
C PRO A 226 -3.37 -2.98 8.99
N THR A 227 -2.69 -3.65 8.07
CA THR A 227 -1.24 -3.53 7.90
C THR A 227 -0.88 -2.18 7.27
N VAL A 228 0.41 -1.85 7.22
CA VAL A 228 0.87 -0.69 6.47
C VAL A 228 0.49 -0.85 5.00
N TYR A 229 0.66 -2.04 4.45
CA TYR A 229 0.31 -2.35 3.06
C TYR A 229 -1.18 -2.10 2.76
N ASP A 230 -2.09 -2.58 3.63
CA ASP A 230 -3.53 -2.34 3.50
C ASP A 230 -3.89 -0.85 3.48
N THR A 231 -3.24 -0.08 4.36
CA THR A 231 -3.47 1.36 4.45
C THR A 231 -2.97 2.09 3.20
N LEU A 232 -1.82 1.67 2.65
CA LEU A 232 -1.28 2.24 1.40
C LEU A 232 -2.16 1.93 0.20
N ILE A 233 -2.71 0.72 0.13
CA ILE A 233 -3.70 0.31 -0.87
C ILE A 233 -4.92 1.21 -0.78
N ALA A 234 -5.51 1.33 0.41
CA ALA A 234 -6.70 2.15 0.61
C ALA A 234 -6.45 3.62 0.23
N ALA A 235 -5.29 4.17 0.60
CA ALA A 235 -4.90 5.52 0.21
C ALA A 235 -4.77 5.68 -1.31
N HIS A 236 -4.20 4.68 -1.99
CA HIS A 236 -4.12 4.67 -3.46
C HIS A 236 -5.51 4.64 -4.12
N MET A 237 -6.40 3.76 -3.65
CA MET A 237 -7.78 3.65 -4.15
C MET A 237 -8.56 4.95 -3.97
N ARG A 238 -8.47 5.58 -2.79
CA ARG A 238 -9.08 6.89 -2.53
C ARG A 238 -8.50 7.98 -3.42
N SER A 239 -7.18 8.02 -3.58
CA SER A 239 -6.53 9.00 -4.44
C SER A 239 -6.97 8.87 -5.90
N GLN A 240 -7.10 7.64 -6.43
CA GLN A 240 -7.63 7.42 -7.79
C GLN A 240 -9.07 7.91 -7.91
N THR A 241 -9.92 7.57 -6.94
CA THR A 241 -11.33 7.98 -6.90
C THR A 241 -11.46 9.50 -6.86
N GLN A 242 -10.74 10.17 -5.94
CA GLN A 242 -10.74 11.64 -5.80
C GLN A 242 -10.25 12.33 -7.07
N ASN A 243 -9.14 11.85 -7.65
CA ASN A 243 -8.60 12.42 -8.88
C ASN A 243 -9.61 12.32 -10.01
N HIS A 244 -10.25 11.15 -10.19
CA HIS A 244 -11.21 10.94 -11.27
C HIS A 244 -12.48 11.79 -11.07
N VAL A 245 -12.95 11.94 -9.83
CA VAL A 245 -14.06 12.84 -9.52
C VAL A 245 -13.73 14.27 -9.91
N LEU A 246 -12.54 14.77 -9.54
CA LEU A 246 -12.13 16.16 -9.82
C LEU A 246 -11.77 16.40 -11.29
N SER A 247 -11.14 15.44 -11.98
CA SER A 247 -10.65 15.64 -13.35
C SER A 247 -11.65 15.31 -14.44
N THR A 248 -12.62 14.43 -14.14
CA THR A 248 -13.46 13.82 -15.17
C THR A 248 -14.94 13.99 -14.84
N ILE A 249 -15.40 13.60 -13.65
CA ILE A 249 -16.83 13.62 -13.32
C ILE A 249 -17.33 15.04 -13.11
N LEU A 250 -16.75 15.79 -12.17
CA LEU A 250 -17.22 17.15 -11.85
C LEU A 250 -17.17 18.10 -13.06
N PRO A 251 -16.13 18.11 -13.91
CA PRO A 251 -16.12 18.91 -15.14
C PRO A 251 -17.18 18.54 -16.18
N ALA A 252 -17.68 17.30 -16.16
CA ALA A 252 -18.68 16.82 -17.12
C ALA A 252 -20.12 17.15 -16.69
N LEU A 253 -20.34 17.59 -15.45
CA LEU A 253 -21.65 17.98 -14.96
C LEU A 253 -22.12 19.31 -15.57
N PRO A 254 -23.43 19.49 -15.82
CA PRO A 254 -23.97 20.76 -16.30
C PRO A 254 -23.70 21.90 -15.32
N SER A 255 -23.26 23.07 -15.84
CA SER A 255 -23.05 24.27 -15.03
C SER A 255 -24.27 24.62 -14.18
N GLY A 256 -24.04 24.95 -12.90
CA GLY A 256 -25.11 25.32 -11.97
C GLY A 256 -25.99 24.17 -11.46
N GLN A 257 -25.74 22.91 -11.86
CA GLN A 257 -26.46 21.73 -11.35
C GLN A 257 -25.62 20.86 -10.40
N THR A 258 -24.35 21.22 -10.18
CA THR A 258 -23.44 20.45 -9.33
C THR A 258 -23.64 20.79 -7.85
N ASP A 259 -24.14 19.83 -7.07
CA ASP A 259 -24.06 19.89 -5.61
C ASP A 259 -22.64 19.56 -5.14
N VAL A 260 -21.80 20.59 -5.09
CA VAL A 260 -20.39 20.48 -4.67
C VAL A 260 -20.26 19.90 -3.26
N ALA A 261 -21.22 20.19 -2.36
CA ALA A 261 -21.18 19.70 -0.98
C ALA A 261 -21.49 18.21 -0.90
N ALA A 262 -22.43 17.72 -1.71
CA ALA A 262 -22.73 16.29 -1.81
C ALA A 262 -21.52 15.49 -2.31
N TRP A 263 -20.82 15.98 -3.34
CA TRP A 263 -19.60 15.33 -3.85
C TRP A 263 -18.44 15.37 -2.86
N GLU A 264 -18.25 16.48 -2.14
CA GLU A 264 -17.25 16.57 -1.07
C GLU A 264 -17.54 15.57 0.06
N ALA A 265 -18.80 15.49 0.50
CA ALA A 265 -19.23 14.55 1.54
C ALA A 265 -19.06 13.10 1.09
N LEU A 266 -19.36 12.80 -0.18
CA LEU A 266 -19.23 11.47 -0.76
C LEU A 266 -17.79 10.94 -0.76
N LEU A 267 -16.81 11.83 -0.98
CA LEU A 267 -15.40 11.47 -0.98
C LEU A 267 -14.80 11.24 0.42
N ASP A 268 -15.56 11.54 1.49
CA ASP A 268 -15.18 11.40 2.89
C ASP A 268 -13.73 11.83 3.17
N LEU A 269 -13.41 13.08 2.80
CA LEU A 269 -12.06 13.63 2.87
C LEU A 269 -11.64 13.86 4.34
N LYS A 270 -11.27 12.79 5.05
CA LYS A 270 -10.81 12.82 6.43
C LYS A 270 -9.29 12.65 6.47
N LEU A 271 -8.63 13.59 7.15
CA LEU A 271 -7.22 13.47 7.48
C LEU A 271 -7.05 12.42 8.57
N GLN A 272 -6.20 11.44 8.32
CA GLN A 272 -5.80 10.46 9.33
C GLN A 272 -4.84 11.13 10.31
N GLN A 273 -5.03 10.85 11.60
CA GLN A 273 -4.15 11.35 12.64
C GLN A 273 -2.92 10.45 12.77
N PRO A 274 -1.76 10.97 13.19
CA PRO A 274 -0.59 10.16 13.50
C PRO A 274 -0.89 8.97 14.44
N ALA A 275 -1.82 9.13 15.39
CA ALA A 275 -2.28 8.04 16.24
C ALA A 275 -2.95 6.88 15.47
N ASP A 276 -3.62 7.15 14.35
CA ASP A 276 -4.19 6.12 13.47
C ASP A 276 -3.08 5.34 12.76
N PHE A 277 -2.02 6.04 12.35
CA PHE A 277 -0.84 5.43 11.77
C PHE A 277 -0.03 4.62 12.81
N ALA A 278 0.05 5.09 14.06
CA ALA A 278 0.64 4.34 15.16
C ALA A 278 -0.06 2.97 15.36
N ARG A 279 -1.40 2.94 15.28
CA ARG A 279 -2.15 1.68 15.30
C ARG A 279 -1.80 0.81 14.10
N THR A 280 -1.72 1.37 12.90
CA THR A 280 -1.31 0.64 11.68
C THR A 280 0.08 0.01 11.82
N LEU A 281 1.05 0.72 12.41
CA LEU A 281 2.40 0.21 12.65
C LEU A 281 2.40 -0.96 13.65
N ARG A 282 1.61 -0.86 14.72
CA ARG A 282 1.42 -1.99 15.64
C ARG A 282 0.80 -3.17 14.91
N SER A 283 -0.21 -2.96 14.06
CA SER A 283 -0.85 -4.04 13.29
C SER A 283 0.13 -4.72 12.36
N GLU A 284 0.91 -3.94 11.60
CA GLU A 284 1.98 -4.46 10.73
C GLU A 284 2.92 -5.38 11.49
N TRP A 285 3.38 -4.96 12.68
CA TRP A 285 4.26 -5.78 13.50
C TRP A 285 3.55 -7.06 14.00
N ASN A 286 2.32 -6.96 14.51
CA ASN A 286 1.56 -8.11 15.04
C ASN A 286 1.17 -9.14 13.96
N VAL A 287 0.96 -8.71 12.72
CA VAL A 287 0.68 -9.60 11.59
C VAL A 287 1.99 -10.20 11.08
N ARG A 288 2.96 -9.34 10.72
CA ARG A 288 4.17 -9.76 10.00
C ARG A 288 5.14 -10.59 10.84
N MET A 289 5.27 -10.31 12.13
CA MET A 289 6.22 -11.02 12.99
C MET A 289 5.91 -12.52 13.12
N PRO A 290 4.73 -12.93 13.64
CA PRO A 290 4.43 -14.34 13.85
C PRO A 290 4.16 -15.12 12.57
N ALA A 291 3.68 -14.47 11.49
CA ALA A 291 3.26 -15.17 10.28
C ALA A 291 4.34 -15.25 9.18
N ARG A 292 5.34 -14.35 9.21
CA ARG A 292 6.41 -14.31 8.19
C ARG A 292 7.81 -14.27 8.79
N LEU A 293 8.14 -13.26 9.59
CA LEU A 293 9.53 -13.02 9.98
C LEU A 293 10.08 -14.06 10.95
N LEU A 294 9.40 -14.32 12.05
CA LEU A 294 9.90 -15.24 13.06
C LEU A 294 9.90 -16.71 12.61
N PRO A 295 8.90 -17.21 11.85
CA PRO A 295 9.00 -18.53 11.24
C PRO A 295 10.21 -18.66 10.30
N ALA A 296 10.47 -17.65 9.45
CA ALA A 296 11.63 -17.64 8.57
C ALA A 296 12.95 -17.60 9.36
N MET A 297 13.03 -16.80 10.41
CA MET A 297 14.20 -16.72 11.30
C MET A 297 14.38 -17.99 12.17
N SER A 298 13.31 -18.76 12.38
CA SER A 298 13.37 -20.04 13.08
C SER A 298 13.89 -21.18 12.19
N ASP A 299 13.97 -20.94 10.88
CA ASP A 299 14.45 -21.90 9.91
C ASP A 299 15.98 -21.86 9.82
N THR A 300 16.64 -22.70 10.61
CA THR A 300 18.10 -22.80 10.60
C THR A 300 18.65 -23.45 9.34
N ARG A 301 17.80 -24.00 8.47
CA ARG A 301 18.21 -24.57 7.17
C ARG A 301 18.16 -23.54 6.07
N ASP A 302 17.45 -22.43 6.26
CA ASP A 302 17.42 -21.33 5.31
C ASP A 302 18.81 -20.67 5.23
N PRO A 303 19.51 -20.74 4.09
CA PRO A 303 20.81 -20.13 3.93
C PRO A 303 20.77 -18.61 3.96
N ALA A 304 19.59 -17.97 3.92
CA ALA A 304 19.36 -16.54 4.08
C ALA A 304 19.06 -16.16 5.55
N ASN A 305 18.92 -17.12 6.47
CA ASN A 305 18.75 -16.83 7.90
C ASN A 305 20.03 -16.24 8.51
N PRO A 306 20.01 -15.04 9.12
CA PRO A 306 21.20 -14.47 9.76
C PRO A 306 21.59 -15.24 11.04
N PRO A 307 22.90 -15.33 11.36
CA PRO A 307 23.37 -16.03 12.57
C PRO A 307 22.91 -15.36 13.87
N ASP A 308 22.54 -14.09 13.81
CA ASP A 308 22.09 -13.24 14.91
C ASP A 308 20.62 -12.81 14.73
N ALA A 309 19.77 -13.71 14.25
CA ALA A 309 18.34 -13.47 14.02
C ALA A 309 17.59 -12.92 15.25
N ASP A 310 18.00 -13.33 16.46
CA ASP A 310 17.48 -12.79 17.72
C ASP A 310 17.68 -11.27 17.84
N HIS A 311 18.88 -10.78 17.48
CA HIS A 311 19.20 -9.35 17.52
C HIS A 311 18.46 -8.59 16.42
N LEU A 312 18.27 -9.19 15.24
CA LEU A 312 17.48 -8.60 14.16
C LEU A 312 16.00 -8.45 14.56
N ALA A 313 15.38 -9.50 15.10
CA ALA A 313 14.00 -9.47 15.57
C ALA A 313 13.78 -8.41 16.67
N GLU A 314 14.70 -8.32 17.62
CA GLU A 314 14.67 -7.30 18.67
C GLU A 314 14.83 -5.88 18.11
N THR A 315 15.75 -5.69 17.14
CA THR A 315 15.99 -4.39 16.50
C THR A 315 14.78 -3.92 15.70
N TYR A 316 14.16 -4.82 14.93
CA TYR A 316 12.92 -4.53 14.21
C TYR A 316 11.76 -4.21 15.15
N THR A 317 11.63 -4.97 16.25
CA THR A 317 10.60 -4.73 17.27
C THR A 317 10.77 -3.34 17.90
N ARG A 318 11.99 -2.96 18.30
CA ARG A 318 12.28 -1.61 18.80
C ARG A 318 11.98 -0.53 17.76
N HIS A 319 12.34 -0.77 16.50
CA HIS A 319 12.05 0.19 15.43
C HIS A 319 10.55 0.44 15.27
N MET A 320 9.74 -0.62 15.23
CA MET A 320 8.29 -0.51 15.13
C MET A 320 7.68 0.15 16.37
N GLN A 321 8.16 -0.21 17.56
CA GLN A 321 7.73 0.40 18.83
C GLN A 321 8.02 1.90 18.88
N GLU A 322 9.26 2.31 18.63
CA GLU A 322 9.66 3.71 18.69
C GLU A 322 8.99 4.55 17.59
N THR A 323 8.80 3.98 16.40
CA THR A 323 8.05 4.65 15.32
C THR A 323 6.57 4.82 15.68
N ALA A 324 5.94 3.79 16.26
CA ALA A 324 4.56 3.88 16.73
C ALA A 324 4.43 4.90 17.87
N LYS A 325 5.32 4.88 18.87
CA LYS A 325 5.35 5.86 19.97
C LYS A 325 5.54 7.29 19.47
N GLN A 326 6.41 7.52 18.49
CA GLN A 326 6.58 8.85 17.91
C GLN A 326 5.29 9.35 17.26
N ALA A 327 4.55 8.48 16.58
CA ALA A 327 3.28 8.84 15.96
C ALA A 327 2.14 9.01 17.00
N ASP A 328 2.17 8.27 18.10
CA ASP A 328 1.16 8.28 19.15
C ASP A 328 1.35 9.49 20.09
N GLY A 329 0.70 10.61 19.76
CA GLY A 329 0.70 11.82 20.60
C GLY A 329 1.23 13.08 19.91
N MET A 330 1.62 12.99 18.64
CA MET A 330 1.97 14.17 17.84
C MET A 330 0.76 14.70 17.05
N SER A 331 0.74 16.02 16.85
CA SER A 331 -0.09 16.61 15.80
C SER A 331 0.44 16.19 14.43
N LEU A 332 -0.38 16.31 13.38
CA LEU A 332 0.07 16.00 12.02
C LEU A 332 1.27 16.87 11.59
N ALA A 333 1.30 18.13 12.00
CA ALA A 333 2.40 19.04 11.70
C ALA A 333 3.69 18.67 12.44
N ASP A 334 3.60 18.37 13.73
CA ASP A 334 4.76 17.93 14.52
C ASP A 334 5.31 16.61 14.00
N TYR A 335 4.42 15.69 13.61
CA TYR A 335 4.81 14.40 13.04
C TYR A 335 5.43 14.56 11.64
N ALA A 336 4.94 15.48 10.81
CA ALA A 336 5.53 15.75 9.50
C ALA A 336 6.92 16.40 9.61
N ALA A 337 7.15 17.19 10.67
CA ALA A 337 8.44 17.82 10.97
C ALA A 337 9.41 16.91 11.75
N SER A 338 8.93 15.79 12.32
CA SER A 338 9.74 14.92 13.15
C SER A 338 10.89 14.25 12.36
N PRO A 339 12.04 14.02 13.01
CA PRO A 339 13.10 13.24 12.39
C PRO A 339 12.66 11.78 12.28
N LYS A 340 13.17 11.08 11.26
CA LYS A 340 13.00 9.63 11.14
C LYS A 340 13.54 8.94 12.40
N VAL A 341 12.78 7.98 12.93
CA VAL A 341 13.26 7.07 13.98
C VAL A 341 14.37 6.18 13.42
N MET A 342 15.55 6.27 14.03
CA MET A 342 16.72 5.44 13.72
C MET A 342 17.05 4.58 14.93
N VAL A 343 17.09 3.26 14.73
CA VAL A 343 17.54 2.31 15.75
C VAL A 343 18.96 1.84 15.38
N PRO A 344 19.92 1.75 16.32
CA PRO A 344 21.26 1.30 16.02
C PRO A 344 21.28 -0.11 15.42
N VAL A 345 22.03 -0.28 14.33
CA VAL A 345 22.20 -1.57 13.62
C VAL A 345 23.65 -2.06 13.61
N ASP A 346 24.58 -1.30 14.20
CA ASP A 346 26.02 -1.60 14.17
C ASP A 346 26.40 -2.90 14.91
N HIS A 347 25.52 -3.37 15.78
CA HIS A 347 25.69 -4.62 16.52
C HIS A 347 25.26 -5.85 15.72
N LEU A 348 24.59 -5.66 14.58
CA LEU A 348 24.12 -6.74 13.73
C LEU A 348 25.27 -7.28 12.87
N SER A 349 25.25 -8.58 12.60
CA SER A 349 26.08 -9.18 11.56
C SER A 349 25.78 -8.51 10.22
N ARG A 350 26.73 -8.56 9.28
CA ARG A 350 26.55 -7.99 7.93
C ARG A 350 25.24 -8.45 7.27
N LYS A 351 24.87 -9.72 7.47
CA LYS A 351 23.67 -10.31 6.90
C LYS A 351 22.41 -9.79 7.57
N ALA A 352 22.36 -9.78 8.90
CA ALA A 352 21.25 -9.18 9.63
C ALA A 352 21.11 -7.68 9.36
N HIS A 353 22.23 -6.97 9.15
CA HIS A 353 22.21 -5.56 8.77
C HIS A 353 21.56 -5.36 7.39
N GLY A 354 21.90 -6.19 6.39
CA GLY A 354 21.24 -6.19 5.09
C GLY A 354 19.72 -6.39 5.20
N GLU A 355 19.29 -7.35 6.02
CA GLU A 355 17.87 -7.57 6.29
C GLU A 355 17.21 -6.43 7.08
N ALA A 356 17.90 -5.80 8.03
CA ALA A 356 17.39 -4.61 8.70
C ALA A 356 17.11 -3.47 7.70
N MET A 357 17.95 -3.33 6.66
CA MET A 357 17.71 -2.38 5.58
C MET A 357 16.50 -2.77 4.72
N SER A 358 16.33 -4.07 4.41
CA SER A 358 15.17 -4.59 3.65
C SER A 358 13.85 -4.38 4.41
N LEU A 359 13.89 -4.46 5.74
CA LEU A 359 12.78 -4.18 6.65
C LEU A 359 12.51 -2.68 6.87
N GLY A 360 13.28 -1.78 6.24
CA GLY A 360 13.05 -0.34 6.29
C GLY A 360 13.65 0.40 7.49
N ILE A 361 14.49 -0.28 8.30
CA ILE A 361 15.16 0.33 9.47
C ILE A 361 16.25 1.33 8.99
N GLY A 362 16.72 1.19 7.75
CA GLY A 362 17.77 2.01 7.14
C GLY A 362 17.39 3.42 6.69
N PRO A 363 18.37 4.32 6.47
CA PRO A 363 18.12 5.74 6.15
C PRO A 363 17.42 5.98 4.79
N ALA A 364 17.44 4.98 3.90
CA ALA A 364 16.91 5.10 2.54
C ALA A 364 15.37 5.14 2.47
N TYR A 365 14.69 4.47 3.40
CA TYR A 365 13.23 4.32 3.39
C TYR A 365 12.63 4.93 4.65
N ASP A 366 11.64 5.81 4.50
CA ASP A 366 10.92 6.40 5.63
C ASP A 366 9.42 6.19 5.40
N ILE A 367 8.83 5.22 6.09
CA ILE A 367 7.42 4.87 5.90
C ILE A 367 6.48 6.04 6.23
N ARG A 368 6.88 6.90 7.18
CA ARG A 368 6.16 8.13 7.53
C ARG A 368 6.00 9.05 6.34
N SER A 369 7.01 9.15 5.48
CA SER A 369 6.95 10.03 4.29
C SER A 369 5.78 9.66 3.37
N ARG A 370 5.39 8.38 3.34
CA ARG A 370 4.23 7.93 2.56
C ARG A 370 2.92 8.32 3.24
N PHE A 371 2.78 8.07 4.55
CA PHE A 371 1.62 8.50 5.34
C PHE A 371 1.38 10.01 5.23
N VAL A 372 2.43 10.82 5.41
CA VAL A 372 2.38 12.28 5.31
C VAL A 372 1.98 12.72 3.90
N GLY A 373 2.56 12.10 2.87
CA GLY A 373 2.20 12.39 1.47
C GLY A 373 0.72 12.13 1.18
N ASP A 374 0.13 11.07 1.73
CA ASP A 374 -1.30 10.79 1.57
C ASP A 374 -2.19 11.83 2.28
N GLN A 375 -1.73 12.41 3.40
CA GLN A 375 -2.42 13.52 4.06
C GLN A 375 -2.32 14.83 3.25
N GLU A 376 -1.16 15.11 2.66
CA GLU A 376 -0.99 16.27 1.76
C GLU A 376 -1.95 16.20 0.56
N LEU A 377 -2.13 15.01 -0.03
CA LEU A 377 -3.07 14.81 -1.13
C LEU A 377 -4.52 15.02 -0.70
N THR A 378 -4.89 14.51 0.48
CA THR A 378 -6.22 14.70 1.03
C THR A 378 -6.50 16.19 1.31
N GLY A 379 -5.54 16.90 1.91
CA GLY A 379 -5.62 18.35 2.13
C GLY A 379 -5.73 19.15 0.83
N LEU A 380 -4.97 18.77 -0.20
CA LEU A 380 -5.04 19.40 -1.53
C LEU A 380 -6.44 19.26 -2.14
N THR A 381 -7.06 18.08 -2.02
CA THR A 381 -8.43 17.85 -2.47
C THR A 381 -9.45 18.65 -1.65
N GLN A 382 -9.31 18.71 -0.32
CA GLN A 382 -10.16 19.56 0.52
C GLN A 382 -10.08 21.04 0.12
N ALA A 383 -8.87 21.53 -0.18
CA ALA A 383 -8.65 22.90 -0.64
C ALA A 383 -9.29 23.15 -2.02
N ALA A 384 -9.27 22.17 -2.92
CA ALA A 384 -9.98 22.25 -4.19
C ALA A 384 -11.50 22.41 -3.99
N PHE A 385 -12.10 21.64 -3.08
CA PHE A 385 -13.51 21.81 -2.72
C PHE A 385 -13.81 23.16 -2.07
N ALA A 386 -12.92 23.68 -1.23
CA ALA A 386 -13.07 25.03 -0.67
C ALA A 386 -13.14 26.10 -1.78
N ILE A 387 -12.26 26.03 -2.78
CA ILE A 387 -12.25 26.93 -3.94
C ILE A 387 -13.55 26.79 -4.75
N MET A 388 -14.00 25.57 -5.01
CA MET A 388 -15.25 25.32 -5.76
C MET A 388 -16.48 25.88 -5.05
N LYS A 389 -16.47 25.92 -3.71
CA LYS A 389 -17.52 26.56 -2.89
C LYS A 389 -17.36 28.08 -2.74
N GLY A 390 -16.42 28.71 -3.46
CA GLY A 390 -16.15 30.15 -3.37
C GLY A 390 -15.53 30.59 -2.03
N ARG A 391 -14.94 29.66 -1.27
CA ARG A 391 -14.25 29.97 0.00
C ARG A 391 -12.78 30.30 -0.27
N PRO A 392 -12.11 31.04 0.64
CA PRO A 392 -10.67 31.22 0.58
C PRO A 392 -9.93 29.88 0.56
N VAL A 393 -8.79 29.84 -0.13
CA VAL A 393 -7.90 28.67 -0.13
C VAL A 393 -7.40 28.45 1.30
N PRO A 394 -7.69 27.29 1.93
CA PRO A 394 -7.21 27.02 3.28
C PRO A 394 -5.68 26.86 3.29
N LEU A 395 -5.09 26.89 4.49
CA LEU A 395 -3.70 26.46 4.65
C LEU A 395 -3.62 24.94 4.53
N ASP A 396 -2.46 24.45 4.08
CA ASP A 396 -2.16 23.04 4.07
C ASP A 396 -2.22 22.48 5.50
N PRO A 397 -3.03 21.44 5.78
CA PRO A 397 -3.23 20.95 7.13
C PRO A 397 -2.02 20.17 7.67
N VAL A 398 -1.08 19.80 6.80
CA VAL A 398 0.14 19.09 7.18
C VAL A 398 1.20 20.07 7.68
N TYR A 399 1.52 21.10 6.89
CA TYR A 399 2.62 22.02 7.21
C TYR A 399 2.17 23.42 7.64
N GLY A 400 0.88 23.73 7.58
CA GLY A 400 0.36 25.07 7.84
C GLY A 400 0.77 26.12 6.79
N LEU A 401 1.23 25.67 5.62
CA LEU A 401 1.75 26.54 4.56
C LEU A 401 0.68 26.84 3.50
N PRO A 402 0.73 28.00 2.83
CA PRO A 402 -0.25 28.35 1.81
C PRO A 402 -0.07 27.50 0.54
N TYR A 403 -1.17 26.95 0.02
CA TYR A 403 -1.17 26.29 -1.29
C TYR A 403 -0.83 27.27 -2.42
N LYS A 404 -0.27 26.74 -3.50
CA LYS A 404 0.00 27.49 -4.73
C LYS A 404 -1.23 27.45 -5.63
N TRP A 405 -2.07 28.47 -5.51
CA TRP A 405 -3.28 28.63 -6.33
C TRP A 405 -3.04 29.60 -7.48
N ASP A 406 -3.23 29.13 -8.71
CA ASP A 406 -3.27 29.95 -9.93
C ASP A 406 -4.73 30.06 -10.39
N PRO A 407 -5.40 31.21 -10.19
CA PRO A 407 -6.80 31.38 -10.54
C PRO A 407 -7.05 31.44 -12.06
N GLU A 408 -6.05 31.84 -12.85
CA GLU A 408 -6.17 31.95 -14.31
C GLU A 408 -6.15 30.57 -14.96
N LYS A 409 -5.18 29.73 -14.58
CA LYS A 409 -5.08 28.34 -15.06
C LYS A 409 -5.98 27.39 -14.30
N ARG A 410 -6.55 27.85 -13.17
CA ARG A 410 -7.28 27.03 -12.20
C ARG A 410 -6.48 25.83 -11.72
N THR A 411 -5.19 26.01 -11.48
CA THR A 411 -4.32 24.94 -10.97
C THR A 411 -3.96 25.17 -9.51
N LEU A 412 -4.14 24.14 -8.69
CA LEU A 412 -3.79 24.12 -7.27
C LEU A 412 -2.63 23.14 -7.06
N ALA A 413 -1.55 23.59 -6.42
CA ALA A 413 -0.41 22.75 -6.10
C ALA A 413 -0.01 22.84 -4.62
N LEU A 414 0.68 21.80 -4.16
CA LEU A 414 1.23 21.74 -2.80
C LEU A 414 2.20 22.92 -2.52
N PRO A 415 2.30 23.38 -1.25
CA PRO A 415 3.23 24.45 -0.85
C PRO A 415 4.69 24.05 -1.08
N ASP A 416 5.62 24.99 -1.21
CA ASP A 416 7.05 24.64 -1.20
C ASP A 416 7.51 24.34 0.23
N LEU A 417 8.15 23.18 0.42
CA LEU A 417 8.75 22.84 1.71
C LEU A 417 10.20 23.31 1.77
N PRO A 418 10.67 23.83 2.93
CA PRO A 418 12.09 23.99 3.19
C PRO A 418 12.81 22.64 3.04
N GLY A 419 13.77 22.54 2.12
CA GLY A 419 14.48 21.29 1.81
C GLY A 419 13.85 20.44 0.69
N GLY A 420 12.68 20.82 0.17
CA GLY A 420 12.01 20.17 -0.94
C GLY A 420 11.34 18.83 -0.58
N ARG A 421 10.49 18.33 -1.48
CA ARG A 421 9.87 17.00 -1.37
C ARG A 421 10.71 15.95 -2.08
N LYS A 422 10.73 14.74 -1.53
CA LYS A 422 11.32 13.55 -2.18
C LYS A 422 10.46 12.97 -3.31
N PHE A 423 9.21 13.44 -3.46
CA PHE A 423 8.29 13.04 -4.52
C PHE A 423 7.73 14.27 -5.24
N ARG A 424 7.28 14.06 -6.48
CA ARG A 424 6.63 15.09 -7.29
C ARG A 424 5.14 14.83 -7.34
N GLN A 425 4.35 15.81 -6.92
CA GLN A 425 2.91 15.81 -7.12
C GLN A 425 2.56 16.76 -8.27
N LYS A 426 1.75 16.30 -9.22
CA LYS A 426 1.23 17.17 -10.29
C LYS A 426 0.23 18.15 -9.68
N PRO A 427 0.19 19.42 -10.13
CA PRO A 427 -0.89 20.33 -9.79
C PRO A 427 -2.26 19.74 -10.16
N LEU A 428 -3.25 19.98 -9.32
CA LEU A 428 -4.64 19.61 -9.56
C LEU A 428 -5.34 20.74 -10.32
N THR A 429 -6.05 20.41 -11.40
CA THR A 429 -6.95 21.36 -12.07
C THR A 429 -8.27 21.41 -11.31
N VAL A 430 -8.65 22.58 -10.80
CA VAL A 430 -9.89 22.78 -10.04
C VAL A 430 -11.03 23.13 -11.00
N PRO A 431 -12.11 22.33 -11.06
CA PRO A 431 -13.26 22.61 -11.94
C PRO A 431 -13.88 24.00 -11.73
N ARG A 432 -14.59 24.46 -12.76
CA ARG A 432 -15.50 25.62 -12.67
C ARG A 432 -16.88 25.08 -12.27
N MET A 433 -17.54 25.76 -11.34
CA MET A 433 -18.89 25.42 -10.89
C MET A 433 -19.90 26.44 -11.40
#